data_AF-A0A0Q8T472-F1
#
_entry.id   AF-A0A0Q8T472-F1
#
_cell.length_a   1.000
_cell.length_b   1.000
_cell.length_c   1.000
_cell.angle_alpha   90.00
_cell.angle_beta   90.00
_cell.angle_gamma   90.00
#
_symmetry.space_group_name_H-M   'P 1'
#
loop_
_entity.id
_entity.type
_entity.pdbx_description
1 polymer ?
#
loop_
_entity_poly.entity_id
_entity_poly.type
_entity_poly.pdbx_seq_one_letter_code
_entity_poly.pdbx_strand_id
1 'polypeptide(L)'
;MDANERLVALSRMQETSDAFYRSAVSIGNHPFIEFAGLMNEYISACRAAHAKGIDFTQCNVHNGQVLPLHPVMSDYINEKLECIFSGAKVLEASETA
;
A
#
# COMPACT_ATOMS: atom_id res chain seq x y z
N MET A 1 13.15 6.40 11.20
CA MET A 1 13.39 7.53 10.30
C MET A 1 12.88 8.81 10.95
N ASP A 2 13.59 9.93 10.78
CA ASP A 2 13.08 11.23 11.21
C ASP A 2 11.96 11.76 10.28
N ALA A 3 11.46 12.97 10.53
CA ALA A 3 10.39 13.55 9.71
C ALA A 3 10.82 13.84 8.26
N ASN A 4 12.04 14.34 8.04
CA ASN A 4 12.54 14.68 6.71
C ASN A 4 12.88 13.43 5.90
N GLU A 5 13.51 12.44 6.53
CA GLU A 5 13.78 11.13 5.92
C GLU A 5 12.49 10.46 5.44
N ARG A 6 11.40 10.56 6.22
CA ARG A 6 10.08 10.05 5.82
C ARG A 6 9.50 10.78 4.61
N LEU A 7 9.67 12.10 4.50
CA LEU A 7 9.22 12.85 3.32
C LEU A 7 9.98 12.43 2.06
N VAL A 8 11.30 12.25 2.17
CA VAL A 8 12.12 11.72 1.06
C VAL A 8 11.67 10.31 0.68
N ALA A 9 11.43 9.44 1.65
CA ALA A 9 10.92 8.10 1.41
C ALA A 9 9.56 8.13 0.68
N LEU A 10 8.61 8.98 1.12
CA LEU A 10 7.31 9.15 0.45
C LEU A 10 7.43 9.63 -1.00
N SER A 11 8.36 10.54 -1.29
CA SER A 11 8.63 10.98 -2.67
C SER A 11 9.13 9.82 -3.52
N ARG A 12 10.13 9.09 -3.02
CA ARG A 12 10.74 7.97 -3.75
C ARG A 12 9.75 6.82 -3.97
N MET A 13 8.89 6.54 -3.00
CA MET A 13 7.81 5.55 -3.13
C MET A 13 6.84 5.96 -4.25
N GLN A 14 6.45 7.24 -4.32
CA GLN A 14 5.58 7.74 -5.39
C GLN A 14 6.24 7.64 -6.75
N GLU A 15 7.48 8.11 -6.89
CA GLU A 15 8.24 8.03 -8.14
C GLU A 15 8.37 6.58 -8.64
N THR A 16 8.57 5.65 -7.71
CA THR A 16 8.65 4.20 -8.00
C THR A 16 7.30 3.66 -8.48
N SER A 17 6.21 3.99 -7.78
CA SER A 17 4.85 3.60 -8.17
C SER A 17 4.50 4.13 -9.56
N ASP A 18 4.82 5.39 -9.85
CA ASP A 18 4.56 6.02 -11.14
C ASP A 18 5.39 5.36 -12.27
N ALA A 19 6.64 5.01 -12.00
CA ALA A 19 7.50 4.29 -12.94
C ALA A 19 7.00 2.88 -13.22
N PHE A 20 6.54 2.18 -12.19
CA PHE A 20 5.88 0.88 -12.34
C PHE A 20 4.63 1.01 -13.20
N TYR A 21 3.73 1.94 -12.89
CA TYR A 21 2.49 2.14 -13.63
C TYR A 21 2.75 2.38 -15.13
N ARG A 22 3.66 3.29 -15.48
CA ARG A 22 4.02 3.56 -16.88
C ARG A 22 4.52 2.31 -17.60
N SER A 23 5.32 1.49 -16.91
CA SER A 23 5.87 0.25 -17.46
C SER A 23 4.82 -0.86 -17.56
N ALA A 24 3.92 -0.97 -16.58
CA ALA A 24 2.86 -1.96 -16.56
C ALA A 24 1.80 -1.70 -17.64
N VAL A 25 1.45 -0.43 -17.86
CA VAL A 25 0.50 -0.03 -18.91
C VAL A 25 0.99 -0.43 -20.30
N SER A 26 2.27 -0.27 -20.60
CA SER A 26 2.82 -0.65 -21.91
C SER A 26 2.84 -2.16 -22.15
N ILE A 27 2.79 -2.98 -21.09
CA ILE A 27 2.68 -4.43 -21.18
C ILE A 27 1.24 -4.85 -21.53
N GLY A 28 0.22 -4.08 -21.13
CA GLY A 28 -1.19 -4.37 -21.42
C GLY A 28 -1.82 -5.47 -20.56
N ASN A 29 -1.18 -5.85 -19.44
CA ASN A 29 -1.74 -6.82 -18.48
C ASN A 29 -2.49 -6.08 -17.37
N HIS A 30 -3.82 -6.00 -17.46
CA HIS A 30 -4.66 -5.24 -16.54
C HIS A 30 -4.51 -5.66 -15.05
N PRO A 31 -4.64 -6.95 -14.67
CA PRO A 31 -4.33 -7.40 -13.31
C PRO A 31 -2.95 -6.93 -12.81
N PHE A 32 -1.92 -6.94 -13.67
CA PHE A 32 -0.60 -6.48 -13.27
C PHE A 32 -0.53 -4.95 -13.05
N ILE A 33 -1.32 -4.18 -13.79
CA ILE A 33 -1.42 -2.72 -13.62
C ILE A 33 -2.04 -2.37 -12.26
N GLU A 34 -2.98 -3.18 -11.75
CA GLU A 34 -3.67 -2.93 -10.48
C GLU A 34 -2.74 -2.92 -9.25
N PHE A 35 -1.55 -3.54 -9.33
CA PHE A 35 -0.52 -3.38 -8.30
C PHE A 35 -0.08 -1.93 -8.10
N ALA A 36 -0.13 -1.09 -9.14
CA ALA A 36 0.11 0.35 -9.00
C ALA A 36 -0.94 1.02 -8.09
N GLY A 37 -2.20 0.59 -8.20
CA GLY A 37 -3.28 1.03 -7.32
C GLY A 37 -3.01 0.67 -5.86
N LEU A 38 -2.60 -0.58 -5.60
CA LEU A 38 -2.23 -1.02 -4.25
C LEU A 38 -1.04 -0.24 -3.67
N MET A 39 -0.01 0.02 -4.48
CA MET A 39 1.14 0.82 -4.07
C MET A 39 0.72 2.25 -3.68
N ASN A 40 -0.12 2.88 -4.48
CA ASN A 40 -0.62 4.24 -4.22
C ASN A 40 -1.50 4.31 -2.96
N GLU A 41 -2.30 3.28 -2.70
CA GLU A 41 -3.12 3.21 -1.51
C GLU A 41 -2.24 3.06 -0.25
N TYR A 42 -1.22 2.21 -0.31
CA TYR A 42 -0.22 2.09 0.75
C TYR A 42 0.54 3.41 1.00
N ILE A 43 0.95 4.11 -0.08
CA ILE A 43 1.60 5.42 0.03
C ILE A 43 0.68 6.44 0.73
N SER A 44 -0.61 6.44 0.40
CA SER A 44 -1.60 7.32 1.03
C SER A 44 -1.72 7.07 2.53
N ALA A 45 -1.70 5.80 2.96
CA ALA A 45 -1.68 5.43 4.38
C ALA A 45 -0.40 5.93 5.07
N CYS A 46 0.75 5.78 4.42
CA CYS A 46 2.03 6.27 4.91
C CYS A 46 2.06 7.80 5.05
N ARG A 47 1.45 8.55 4.11
CA ARG A 47 1.28 10.01 4.23
C ARG A 47 0.42 10.37 5.43
N ALA A 48 -0.70 9.67 5.64
CA ALA A 48 -1.58 9.89 6.79
C ALA A 48 -0.88 9.56 8.13
N ALA A 49 -0.09 8.49 8.18
CA ALA A 49 0.73 8.13 9.33
C ALA A 49 1.79 9.21 9.61
N HIS A 50 2.52 9.64 8.59
CA HIS A 50 3.52 10.72 8.71
C HIS A 50 2.91 12.02 9.25
N ALA A 51 1.73 12.42 8.75
CA ALA A 51 1.02 13.62 9.22
C ALA A 51 0.65 13.55 10.72
N LYS A 52 0.53 12.34 11.28
CA LYS A 52 0.29 12.08 12.71
C LYS A 52 1.58 11.89 13.51
N GLY A 53 2.74 12.10 12.90
CA GLY A 53 4.04 11.85 13.52
C GLY A 53 4.46 10.37 13.56
N ILE A 54 3.66 9.45 13.04
CA ILE A 54 3.89 8.00 13.07
C ILE A 54 4.96 7.60 12.03
N ASP A 55 6.01 6.90 12.47
CA ASP A 55 7.00 6.34 11.54
C ASP A 55 6.44 5.09 10.85
N PHE A 56 5.94 5.27 9.63
CA PHE A 56 5.35 4.18 8.84
C PHE A 56 6.36 3.08 8.48
N THR A 57 7.67 3.35 8.51
CA THR A 57 8.70 2.33 8.25
C THR A 57 8.84 1.33 9.39
N GLN A 58 8.30 1.67 10.55
CA GLN A 58 8.24 0.81 11.74
C GLN A 58 6.84 0.23 11.94
N CYS A 59 5.89 0.48 11.04
CA CYS A 59 4.58 -0.17 11.14
C CYS A 59 4.65 -1.59 10.59
N ASN A 60 3.89 -2.51 11.19
CA ASN A 60 3.72 -3.90 10.81
C ASN A 60 5.01 -4.77 10.84
N VAL A 61 6.09 -4.29 11.46
CA VAL A 61 7.34 -5.04 11.67
C VAL A 61 7.38 -5.70 13.06
N HIS A 62 6.46 -6.64 13.31
CA HIS A 62 6.39 -7.45 14.56
C HIS A 62 6.55 -6.69 15.89
N ASN A 63 6.33 -5.37 15.92
CA ASN A 63 6.49 -4.50 17.08
C ASN A 63 5.14 -4.02 17.64
N GLY A 64 4.03 -4.55 17.09
CA GLY A 64 2.66 -4.22 17.48
C GLY A 64 2.13 -2.90 16.93
N GLN A 65 2.94 -2.11 16.21
CA GLN A 65 2.49 -0.85 15.63
C GLN A 65 1.82 -1.09 14.28
N VAL A 66 0.51 -0.86 14.21
CA VAL A 66 -0.26 -1.06 12.98
C VAL A 66 -0.28 0.22 12.14
N LEU A 67 -0.10 0.08 10.83
CA LEU A 67 -0.26 1.21 9.91
C LEU A 67 -1.75 1.62 9.90
N PRO A 68 -2.10 2.88 10.23
CA PRO A 68 -3.49 3.31 10.25
C PRO A 68 -4.05 3.39 8.82
N LEU A 69 -4.99 2.50 8.50
CA LEU A 69 -5.77 2.53 7.27
C LEU A 69 -7.13 3.19 7.53
N HIS A 70 -7.56 4.08 6.64
CA HIS A 70 -8.92 4.58 6.68
C HIS A 70 -9.88 3.51 6.13
N PRO A 71 -11.11 3.34 6.64
CA PRO A 71 -12.01 2.26 6.22
C PRO A 71 -12.21 2.17 4.69
N VAL A 72 -12.39 3.31 4.02
CA VAL A 72 -12.54 3.37 2.55
C VAL A 72 -11.30 2.84 1.80
N MET A 73 -10.11 2.92 2.40
CA MET A 73 -8.90 2.34 1.81
C MET A 73 -8.98 0.82 1.80
N SER A 74 -9.62 0.22 2.81
CA SER A 74 -9.81 -1.24 2.87
C SER A 74 -10.70 -1.71 1.73
N ASP A 75 -11.77 -0.99 1.42
CA ASP A 75 -12.67 -1.33 0.31
C ASP A 75 -11.94 -1.25 -1.03
N TYR A 76 -11.14 -0.20 -1.23
CA TYR A 76 -10.34 -0.03 -2.45
C TYR A 76 -9.24 -1.10 -2.58
N ILE A 77 -8.54 -1.43 -1.49
CA ILE A 77 -7.55 -2.52 -1.48
C ILE A 77 -8.22 -3.85 -1.85
N ASN A 78 -9.40 -4.13 -1.29
CA ASN A 78 -10.15 -5.35 -1.59
C ASN A 78 -10.59 -5.39 -3.06
N GLU A 79 -11.09 -4.28 -3.62
CA GLU A 79 -11.42 -4.18 -5.05
C GLU A 79 -10.20 -4.49 -5.93
N LYS A 80 -9.03 -3.92 -5.61
CA LYS A 80 -7.79 -4.18 -6.38
C LYS A 80 -7.32 -5.63 -6.28
N LEU A 81 -7.36 -6.21 -5.08
CA LEU A 81 -7.02 -7.62 -4.88
C LEU A 81 -7.98 -8.54 -5.64
N GLU A 82 -9.27 -8.20 -5.68
CA GLU A 82 -10.27 -8.91 -6.47
C GLU A 82 -9.93 -8.85 -7.98
N CYS A 83 -9.54 -7.68 -8.49
CA CYS A 83 -9.11 -7.55 -9.89
C CYS A 83 -7.83 -8.36 -10.21
N ILE A 84 -6.91 -8.50 -9.26
CA ILE A 84 -5.64 -9.20 -9.46
C ILE A 84 -5.83 -10.73 -9.42
N PHE A 85 -6.61 -11.22 -8.46
CA PHE A 85 -6.66 -12.64 -8.13
C PHE A 85 -8.04 -13.29 -8.32
N SER A 86 -9.05 -12.56 -8.81
CA SER A 86 -10.39 -13.06 -9.15
C SER A 86 -11.01 -13.89 -8.03
N GLY A 87 -11.12 -13.33 -6.82
CA GLY A 87 -11.76 -13.99 -5.68
C GLY A 87 -10.95 -15.11 -5.03
N ALA A 88 -9.69 -15.34 -5.43
CA ALA A 88 -8.82 -16.20 -4.65
C ALA A 88 -8.62 -15.57 -3.27
N LYS A 89 -8.98 -16.30 -2.21
CA LYS A 89 -8.73 -15.86 -0.83
C LYS A 89 -7.23 -15.77 -0.60
N VAL A 90 -6.69 -14.55 -0.59
CA VAL A 90 -5.26 -14.30 -0.31
C VAL A 90 -4.98 -14.35 1.20
N LEU A 91 -5.99 -14.09 2.04
CA LEU A 91 -5.88 -14.13 3.50
C LEU A 91 -6.98 -15.04 4.07
N GLU A 92 -6.60 -16.21 4.58
CA GLU A 92 -7.38 -16.84 5.64
C GLU A 92 -7.04 -16.11 6.93
N ALA A 93 -8.02 -15.41 7.53
CA ALA A 93 -7.86 -14.96 8.89
C ALA A 93 -7.70 -16.21 9.75
N SER A 94 -6.49 -16.46 10.26
CA SER A 94 -6.34 -17.37 11.39
C SER A 94 -7.08 -16.73 12.55
N GLU A 95 -8.26 -17.25 12.87
CA GLU A 95 -8.88 -16.99 14.16
C GLU A 95 -7.84 -17.40 15.21
N THR A 96 -7.32 -16.42 15.92
CA THR A 96 -6.54 -16.70 17.12
C THR A 96 -7.56 -17.17 18.16
N ALA A 97 -7.54 -18.49 18.38
CA ALA A 97 -8.27 -19.15 19.46
C ALA A 97 -7.79 -18.69 20.85
#